data_AF-A0A0D2PRZ0-F1
#
_entry.id   AF-A0A0D2PRZ0-F1
#
_cell.length_a   1.000
_cell.length_b   1.000
_cell.length_c   1.000
_cell.angle_alpha   90.00
_cell.angle_beta   90.00
_cell.angle_gamma   90.00
#
_symmetry.space_group_name_H-M   'P 1'
#
loop_
_entity.id
_entity.type
_entity.pdbx_description
1 polymer ?
#
loop_
_entity_poly.entity_id
_entity_poly.type
_entity_poly.pdbx_seq_one_letter_code
_entity_poly.pdbx_strand_id
1 'polypeptide(L)'
;MLGIQLGYLNVDILGDSKTVISKCQSENRDRSEIGAIISDIQSLKGFFQKIRFSFIPRTGNMEAHRIARETLKKGEEFYLEGETLRALWEEHESIRLDHSEQRERR
;
A
#
# COMPACT_ATOMS: atom_id res chain seq x y z
N MET A 1 5.53 3.28 -7.46
CA MET A 1 4.39 3.03 -6.53
C MET A 1 3.73 1.73 -6.95
N LEU A 2 3.84 0.70 -6.11
CA LEU A 2 3.44 -0.67 -6.44
C LEU A 2 2.02 -0.78 -7.00
N GLY A 3 1.03 -0.12 -6.40
CA GLY A 3 -0.36 -0.15 -6.89
C GLY A 3 -0.54 0.28 -8.35
N ILE A 4 0.28 1.23 -8.84
CA ILE A 4 0.27 1.65 -10.25
C ILE A 4 0.87 0.55 -11.13
N GLN A 5 1.99 -0.05 -10.71
CA GLN A 5 2.63 -1.16 -11.43
C GLN A 5 1.74 -2.40 -11.49
N LEU A 6 0.91 -2.60 -10.45
CA LEU A 6 -0.11 -3.66 -10.38
C LEU A 6 -1.36 -3.35 -11.23
N GLY A 7 -1.48 -2.16 -11.83
CA GLY A 7 -2.66 -1.77 -12.60
C GLY A 7 -3.91 -1.55 -11.76
N TYR A 8 -3.77 -1.29 -10.46
CA TYR A 8 -4.92 -1.02 -9.59
C TYR A 8 -5.51 0.35 -9.90
N LEU A 9 -6.83 0.38 -10.11
CA LEU A 9 -7.59 1.61 -10.33
C LEU A 9 -8.21 2.16 -9.04
N ASN A 10 -8.47 1.27 -8.07
CA ASN A 10 -9.09 1.59 -6.80
C ASN A 10 -8.21 1.09 -5.65
N VAL A 11 -7.78 1.97 -4.76
CA VAL A 11 -6.83 1.64 -3.68
C VAL A 11 -7.30 2.19 -2.34
N ASP A 12 -7.25 1.36 -1.31
CA ASP A 12 -7.42 1.76 0.08
C ASP A 12 -6.07 1.67 0.80
N ILE A 13 -5.57 2.80 1.28
CA ILE A 13 -4.35 2.92 2.06
C ILE A 13 -4.73 2.94 3.54
N LEU A 14 -4.30 1.91 4.26
CA LEU A 14 -4.56 1.75 5.69
C LEU A 14 -3.28 2.03 6.48
N GLY A 15 -3.38 2.74 7.60
CA GLY A 15 -2.23 3.00 8.47
C GLY A 15 -2.60 3.35 9.90
N ASP A 16 -1.69 3.12 10.83
CA ASP A 16 -1.86 3.38 12.27
C ASP A 16 -1.30 4.73 12.73
N SER A 17 -0.81 5.57 11.80
CA SER A 17 -0.43 6.96 12.09
C SER A 17 -1.53 7.93 11.67
N LYS A 18 -2.32 8.41 12.65
CA LYS A 18 -3.35 9.42 12.39
C LYS A 18 -2.78 10.65 11.70
N THR A 19 -1.62 11.12 12.17
CA THR A 19 -0.95 12.30 11.63
C THR A 19 -0.61 12.12 10.15
N VAL A 20 -0.03 10.99 9.76
CA VAL A 20 0.32 10.73 8.35
C VAL A 20 -0.93 10.59 7.49
N ILE A 21 -1.94 9.83 7.95
CA ILE A 21 -3.21 9.67 7.23
C ILE A 21 -3.87 11.04 6.96
N SER A 22 -3.97 11.89 7.99
CA SER A 22 -4.55 13.23 7.83
C SER A 22 -3.75 14.12 6.89
N LYS A 23 -2.42 14.01 6.87
CA LYS A 23 -1.56 14.77 5.94
C LYS A 23 -1.78 14.34 4.49
N CYS A 24 -1.89 13.05 4.21
CA CYS A 24 -2.17 12.54 2.87
C CYS A 24 -3.57 12.91 2.35
N GLN A 25 -4.52 13.15 3.27
CA GLN A 25 -5.87 13.61 2.96
C GLN A 25 -5.93 15.13 2.74
N SER A 26 -5.07 15.89 3.40
CA SER A 26 -4.99 17.34 3.26
C SER A 26 -4.63 17.77 1.84
N GLU A 27 -5.14 18.92 1.41
CA GLU A 27 -4.72 19.59 0.17
C GLU A 27 -3.61 20.62 0.41
N ASN A 28 -3.34 20.95 1.68
CA ASN A 28 -2.32 21.91 2.04
C ASN A 28 -0.93 21.29 1.94
N ARG A 29 0.04 22.11 1.50
CA ARG A 29 1.45 21.73 1.51
C ARG A 29 1.93 21.48 2.94
N ASP A 30 2.40 20.26 3.18
CA ASP A 30 3.02 19.87 4.44
C ASP A 30 4.40 20.53 4.59
N ARG A 31 4.66 21.15 5.76
CA ARG A 31 5.91 21.86 6.08
C ARG A 31 6.78 21.14 7.12
N SER A 32 6.42 19.91 7.48
CA SER A 32 7.20 19.07 8.38
C SER A 32 8.38 18.41 7.65
N GLU A 33 9.24 17.73 8.41
CA GLU A 33 10.38 16.98 7.88
C GLU A 33 10.00 15.92 6.84
N ILE A 34 8.80 15.34 6.95
CA ILE A 34 8.28 14.36 5.98
C ILE A 34 7.51 15.00 4.82
N GLY A 35 7.49 16.33 4.72
CA GLY A 35 6.65 17.06 3.76
C GLY A 35 6.91 16.70 2.30
N ALA A 36 8.15 16.38 1.95
CA ALA A 36 8.50 15.88 0.62
C ALA A 36 7.78 14.54 0.30
N ILE A 37 7.81 13.59 1.24
CA ILE A 37 7.13 12.29 1.11
C ILE A 37 5.61 12.48 0.97
N ILE A 38 5.02 13.37 1.76
CA ILE A 38 3.58 13.69 1.67
C ILE A 38 3.24 14.28 0.30
N SER A 39 4.07 15.20 -0.21
CA SER A 39 3.90 15.80 -1.53
C SER A 39 3.92 14.73 -2.64
N ASP A 40 4.87 13.80 -2.58
CA ASP A 40 4.96 12.71 -3.57
C ASP A 40 3.72 11.83 -3.55
N ILE A 41 3.24 11.44 -2.36
CA ILE A 41 2.00 10.67 -2.21
C ILE A 41 0.82 11.44 -2.82
N GLN A 42 0.70 12.73 -2.53
CA GLN A 42 -0.39 13.57 -3.05
C GLN A 42 -0.36 13.66 -4.58
N SER A 43 0.83 13.83 -5.19
CA SER A 43 1.00 13.83 -6.64
C SER A 43 0.63 12.47 -7.26
N LEU A 44 0.89 11.37 -6.56
CA LEU A 44 0.59 10.02 -7.03
C LEU A 44 -0.90 9.64 -6.91
N LYS A 45 -1.69 10.33 -6.10
CA LYS A 45 -3.14 10.06 -5.94
C LYS A 45 -3.89 10.13 -7.27
N GLY A 46 -3.48 11.04 -8.17
CA GLY A 46 -4.14 11.28 -9.46
C GLY A 46 -4.07 10.11 -10.45
N PHE A 47 -3.21 9.11 -10.22
CA PHE A 47 -3.12 7.93 -11.07
C PHE A 47 -4.21 6.88 -10.78
N PHE A 48 -4.93 7.01 -9.68
CA PHE A 48 -6.02 6.11 -9.31
C PHE A 48 -7.37 6.74 -9.61
N GLN A 49 -8.32 5.95 -10.09
CA GLN A 49 -9.71 6.39 -10.21
C GLN A 49 -10.32 6.65 -8.82
N LYS A 50 -9.93 5.85 -7.83
CA LYS A 50 -10.33 6.03 -6.44
C LYS A 50 -9.18 5.69 -5.50
N ILE A 51 -8.89 6.61 -4.59
CA ILE A 51 -7.96 6.35 -3.50
C ILE A 51 -8.51 6.86 -2.18
N ARG A 52 -8.45 6.04 -1.13
CA ARG A 52 -8.83 6.44 0.23
C ARG A 52 -7.69 6.18 1.20
N PHE A 53 -7.55 7.07 2.17
CA PHE A 53 -6.63 6.91 3.28
C PHE A 53 -7.46 6.74 4.54
N SER A 54 -7.20 5.67 5.31
CA SER A 54 -7.98 5.35 6.50
C SER A 54 -7.06 5.02 7.66
N PHE A 55 -7.31 5.66 8.80
CA PHE A 55 -6.66 5.29 10.04
C PHE A 55 -7.25 3.98 10.56
N ILE A 56 -6.37 3.05 10.95
CA ILE A 56 -6.73 1.81 11.64
C ILE A 56 -5.93 1.68 12.95
N PRO A 57 -6.43 0.97 13.97
CA PRO A 57 -5.65 0.68 15.16
C PRO A 57 -4.37 -0.10 14.82
N ARG A 58 -3.33 0.07 15.63
CA ARG A 58 -2.04 -0.64 15.46
C ARG A 58 -2.19 -2.16 15.38
N THR A 59 -3.14 -2.72 16.13
CA THR A 59 -3.47 -4.16 16.08
C THR A 59 -3.98 -4.61 14.72
N GLY A 60 -4.57 -3.72 13.92
CA GLY A 60 -4.95 -3.98 12.53
C GLY A 60 -3.84 -3.73 11.51
N ASN A 61 -2.74 -3.07 11.91
CA ASN A 61 -1.59 -2.75 11.05
C ASN A 61 -0.34 -3.59 11.39
N MET A 62 -0.53 -4.75 12.03
CA MET A 62 0.57 -5.57 12.53
C MET A 62 1.50 -6.08 11.44
N GLU A 63 0.96 -6.35 10.25
CA GLU A 63 1.76 -6.90 9.15
C GLU A 63 2.71 -5.86 8.54
N ALA A 64 2.22 -4.64 8.30
CA ALA A 64 3.07 -3.53 7.90
C ALA A 64 4.15 -3.24 8.97
N HIS A 65 3.77 -3.32 10.26
CA HIS A 65 4.73 -3.17 11.34
C HIS A 65 5.80 -4.28 11.34
N ARG A 66 5.41 -5.55 11.11
CA ARG A 66 6.33 -6.69 11.06
C ARG A 66 7.34 -6.51 9.93
N ILE A 67 6.86 -6.20 8.73
CA ILE A 67 7.70 -5.95 7.54
C ILE A 67 8.69 -4.81 7.81
N ALA A 68 8.20 -3.68 8.34
CA ALA A 68 9.06 -2.53 8.67
C ALA A 68 10.12 -2.86 9.73
N ARG A 69 9.79 -3.71 10.72
CA ARG A 69 10.72 -4.10 11.77
C ARG A 69 11.78 -5.08 11.28
N GLU A 70 11.42 -6.02 10.41
CA GLU A 70 12.34 -7.02 9.87
C GLU A 70 13.38 -6.41 8.93
N THR A 71 12.93 -5.56 8.01
CA THR A 71 13.78 -4.81 7.08
C THR A 71 14.71 -3.83 7.80
N LEU A 72 14.20 -3.10 8.81
CA LEU A 72 15.04 -2.23 9.65
C LEU A 72 16.16 -3.00 10.34
N LYS A 73 15.91 -4.24 10.79
CA LYS A 73 16.95 -5.10 11.38
C LYS A 73 17.99 -5.55 10.36
N LYS A 74 17.57 -5.77 9.12
CA LYS A 74 18.45 -6.21 8.02
C LYS A 74 19.20 -5.05 7.35
N GLY A 75 18.79 -3.81 7.60
CA GLY A 75 19.33 -2.63 6.90
C GLY A 75 18.86 -2.55 5.44
N GLU A 76 17.73 -3.16 5.11
CA GLU A 76 17.16 -3.12 3.76
C GLU A 76 16.34 -1.83 3.58
N GLU A 77 16.59 -1.12 2.48
CA GLU A 77 15.89 0.13 2.14
C GLU A 77 14.67 -0.09 1.24
N PHE A 78 14.55 -1.28 0.64
CA PHE A 78 13.49 -1.64 -0.29
C PHE A 78 12.55 -2.68 0.32
N TYR A 79 11.25 -2.50 0.07
CA TYR A 79 10.18 -3.30 0.65
C TYR A 79 9.30 -3.79 -0.48
N LEU A 80 8.90 -5.08 -0.45
CA LEU A 80 8.00 -5.67 -1.44
C LEU A 80 8.51 -5.51 -2.90
N GLU A 81 9.83 -5.64 -3.10
CA GLU A 81 10.48 -5.61 -4.41
C GLU A 81 11.12 -6.97 -4.75
N GLY A 82 11.45 -7.19 -6.02
CA GLY A 82 12.14 -8.39 -6.48
C GLY A 82 11.33 -9.68 -6.31
N GLU A 83 11.93 -10.69 -5.68
CA GLU A 83 11.29 -12.00 -5.45
C GLU A 83 10.04 -11.91 -4.57
N THR A 84 10.00 -10.97 -3.62
CA THR A 84 8.82 -10.77 -2.74
C THR A 84 7.61 -10.31 -3.54
N LEU A 85 7.82 -9.48 -4.56
CA LEU A 85 6.74 -9.04 -5.46
C LEU A 85 6.28 -10.18 -6.38
N ARG A 86 7.22 -11.00 -6.90
CA ARG A 86 6.89 -12.16 -7.73
C ARG A 86 6.08 -13.21 -6.97
N ALA A 87 6.47 -13.53 -5.75
CA ALA A 87 5.74 -14.48 -4.91
C ALA A 87 4.30 -14.02 -4.63
N LEU A 88 4.10 -12.73 -4.36
CA LEU A 88 2.76 -12.15 -4.19
C LEU A 88 1.94 -12.23 -5.49
N TRP A 89 2.56 -12.04 -6.66
CA TRP A 89 1.88 -12.23 -7.94
C TRP A 89 1.42 -13.66 -8.18
N GLU A 90 2.31 -14.63 -7.93
CA GLU A 90 1.99 -16.05 -8.09
C GLU A 90 0.83 -16.47 -7.17
N GLU A 91 0.83 -15.99 -5.93
CA GLU A 91 -0.24 -16.27 -4.96
C GLU A 91 -1.58 -15.61 -5.38
N HIS A 92 -1.54 -14.35 -5.83
CA HIS A 92 -2.75 -13.59 -6.18
C HIS A 92 -3.35 -14.01 -7.54
N GLU A 93 -2.52 -14.47 -8.48
CA GLU A 93 -2.95 -15.09 -9.74
C GLU A 93 -3.63 -16.44 -9.48
N SER A 94 -3.06 -17.25 -8.56
CA SER A 94 -3.68 -18.51 -8.13
C SER A 94 -5.06 -18.30 -7.48
N ILE A 95 -5.22 -17.26 -6.65
CA ILE A 95 -6.52 -16.92 -6.04
C ILE A 95 -7.53 -16.43 -7.08
N ARG A 96 -7.09 -15.62 -8.06
CA ARG A 96 -7.96 -15.15 -9.15
C ARG A 96 -8.48 -16.30 -10.00
N LEU A 97 -7.62 -17.26 -10.33
CA LEU A 97 -7.98 -18.40 -11.18
C LEU A 97 -8.97 -19.34 -10.48
N ASP A 98 -8.77 -19.63 -9.19
CA ASP A 98 -9.70 -20.43 -8.38
C ASP A 98 -11.09 -19.76 -8.30
N HIS A 99 -11.14 -18.43 -8.11
CA HIS A 99 -12.42 -17.71 -8.10
C HIS A 99 -13.13 -17.64 -9.46
N SER A 100 -12.40 -17.69 -10.58
CA SER A 100 -13.01 -17.82 -11.91
C SER A 100 -13.53 -19.24 -12.18
N GLU A 101 -12.80 -20.28 -11.80
CA GLU A 101 -13.22 -21.67 -12.00
C GLU A 101 -14.46 -22.04 -11.16
N GLN A 102 -14.58 -21.49 -9.94
CA GLN A 102 -15.77 -21.68 -9.12
C GLN A 102 -17.02 -20.96 -9.65
N ARG A 103 -16.85 -19.95 -10.51
CA ARG A 103 -17.94 -19.25 -11.20
C ARG A 103 -18.41 -19.96 -12.46
N GLU A 104 -17.55 -20.68 -13.16
CA GLU A 104 -17.92 -21.45 -14.37
C GLU A 104 -18.54 -22.82 -14.05
N ARG A 105 -18.37 -23.33 -12.83
CA ARG A 105 -18.98 -24.59 -12.35
C ARG A 105 -20.35 -24.43 -11.68
N ARG A 106 -21.04 -23.29 -11.85
CA ARG A 106 -22.39 -23.03 -11.32
C ARG A 106 -23.38 -22.67 -12.41
#